data_AF-A0A1C5SIF2-F1
#
_entry.id   AF-A0A1C5SIF2-F1
#
_cell.length_a   1.000
_cell.length_b   1.000
_cell.length_c   1.000
_cell.angle_alpha   90.00
_cell.angle_beta   90.00
_cell.angle_gamma   90.00
#
_symmetry.space_group_name_H-M   'P 1'
#
loop_
_entity.id
_entity.type
_entity.pdbx_description
1 polymer ?
#
loop_
_entity_poly.entity_id
_entity_poly.type
_entity_poly.pdbx_seq_one_letter_code
_entity_poly.pdbx_strand_id
1 'polypeptide(L)'
;MNYSIAYDHNNSEPLYYEEYPGSIVDVSQLQQMLLKAKSYGYRQVGFILDRGYFSKENIHFMDKNGYEFIIMMKGMKSLVRDLVLSVKGSFEEKREYSLRDYKVNGITVKHQLYPSDEKERYFHIYYNERKQTSERENVEEKIDRMSLFLRDHQGMKMKLGNEFRKYFDLIFYHEGQDDEKFMYGRERYKAIDDEIALCGYFVIITSEKMDAADALGLYKSRDASEKLFREDKSFLGNRTMRCHTNEALHAKIFIEFVALIIRNRIHFLLKEQMLKTHQKENYMTVPAAIRELEKIEIVRQTDGEYYRDYAVTATQKSILKAFGLSEINVGKHAVDINEDLKFCNAKEA
;
A
#
# COMPACT_ATOMS: atom_id res chain seq x y z
N MET A 1 -14.14 12.78 1.52
CA MET A 1 -12.85 13.42 1.22
C MET A 1 -11.91 12.32 0.74
N ASN A 2 -11.25 12.54 -0.38
CA ASN A 2 -10.14 11.71 -0.86
C ASN A 2 -8.85 12.54 -0.71
N TYR A 3 -7.70 11.89 -0.64
CA TYR A 3 -6.42 12.59 -0.65
C TYR A 3 -5.35 11.73 -1.34
N SER A 4 -4.31 12.38 -1.84
CA SER A 4 -3.14 11.77 -2.48
C SER A 4 -1.87 12.28 -1.83
N ILE A 5 -0.80 11.47 -1.86
CA ILE A 5 0.51 11.84 -1.31
C ILE A 5 1.59 11.51 -2.35
N ALA A 6 2.46 12.47 -2.61
CA ALA A 6 3.67 12.30 -3.42
C ALA A 6 4.88 12.08 -2.49
N TYR A 7 5.82 11.25 -2.94
CA TYR A 7 6.99 10.85 -2.16
C TYR A 7 8.27 11.14 -2.93
N ASP A 8 9.35 11.38 -2.20
CA ASP A 8 10.70 11.30 -2.73
C ASP A 8 11.07 9.83 -2.95
N HIS A 9 11.62 9.53 -4.12
CA HIS A 9 11.96 8.17 -4.51
C HIS A 9 13.06 7.56 -3.65
N ASN A 10 14.06 8.34 -3.25
CA ASN A 10 15.29 7.85 -2.62
C ASN A 10 15.08 7.51 -1.16
N ASN A 11 14.32 8.34 -0.44
CA ASN A 11 14.15 8.21 1.01
C ASN A 11 12.71 7.90 1.44
N SER A 12 11.78 7.76 0.50
CA SER A 12 10.34 7.59 0.76
C SER A 12 9.74 8.72 1.62
N GLU A 13 10.32 9.92 1.60
CA GLU A 13 9.82 11.07 2.35
C GLU A 13 8.58 11.66 1.66
N PRO A 14 7.47 11.86 2.37
CA PRO A 14 6.31 12.55 1.82
C PRO A 14 6.68 14.00 1.48
N LEU A 15 6.54 14.39 0.22
CA LEU A 15 6.88 15.73 -0.26
C LEU A 15 5.66 16.64 -0.40
N TYR A 16 4.53 16.05 -0.76
CA TYR A 16 3.32 16.80 -1.10
C TYR A 16 2.09 15.94 -0.84
N TYR A 17 1.00 16.57 -0.40
CA TYR A 17 -0.30 15.93 -0.35
C TYR A 17 -1.37 16.84 -0.96
N GLU A 18 -2.41 16.24 -1.53
CA GLU A 18 -3.57 16.96 -2.02
C GLU A 18 -4.85 16.34 -1.45
N GLU A 19 -5.76 17.18 -0.97
CA GLU A 19 -7.10 16.78 -0.57
C GLU A 19 -8.13 17.19 -1.62
N TYR A 20 -9.12 16.33 -1.87
CA TYR A 20 -10.17 16.61 -2.84
C TYR A 20 -11.53 16.00 -2.44
N PRO A 21 -12.65 16.56 -2.94
CA PRO A 21 -13.99 16.04 -2.65
C PRO A 21 -14.13 14.56 -3.00
N GLY A 22 -14.83 13.80 -2.14
CA GLY A 22 -15.03 12.36 -2.32
C GLY A 22 -15.89 11.99 -3.54
N SER A 23 -16.58 12.96 -4.13
CA SER A 23 -17.30 12.81 -5.40
C SER A 23 -16.37 12.74 -6.62
N ILE A 24 -15.11 13.15 -6.48
CA ILE A 24 -14.13 13.09 -7.55
C ILE A 24 -13.39 11.76 -7.47
N VAL A 25 -13.37 11.03 -8.59
CA VAL A 25 -12.66 9.76 -8.71
C VAL A 25 -11.15 9.98 -8.89
N ASP A 26 -10.34 9.16 -8.23
CA ASP A 26 -8.87 9.23 -8.20
C ASP A 26 -8.25 9.36 -9.60
N VAL A 27 -8.77 8.59 -10.57
CA VAL A 27 -8.32 8.63 -11.98
C VAL A 27 -8.36 10.05 -12.54
N SER A 28 -9.42 10.80 -12.26
CA SER A 28 -9.63 12.14 -12.82
C SER A 28 -8.82 13.21 -12.11
N GLN A 29 -8.41 12.97 -10.87
CA GLN A 29 -7.69 13.95 -10.06
C GLN A 29 -6.18 13.96 -10.32
N LEU A 30 -5.60 12.82 -10.73
CA LEU A 30 -4.14 12.68 -10.85
C LEU A 30 -3.48 13.80 -11.65
N GLN A 31 -4.06 14.16 -12.79
CA GLN A 31 -3.47 15.18 -13.67
C GLN A 31 -3.42 16.56 -13.00
N GLN A 32 -4.46 16.92 -12.24
CA GLN A 32 -4.49 18.18 -11.48
C GLN A 32 -3.43 18.18 -10.38
N MET A 33 -3.31 17.07 -9.66
CA MET A 33 -2.28 16.87 -8.63
C MET A 33 -0.86 17.02 -9.20
N LEU A 34 -0.60 16.39 -10.34
CA LEU A 34 0.70 16.44 -11.02
C LEU A 34 1.05 17.86 -11.52
N LEU A 35 0.06 18.61 -12.03
CA LEU A 35 0.25 20.02 -12.40
C LEU A 35 0.57 20.91 -11.19
N LYS A 36 -0.09 20.68 -10.06
CA LYS A 36 0.19 21.39 -8.81
C LYS A 36 1.59 21.07 -8.29
N ALA A 37 1.97 19.80 -8.25
CA ALA A 37 3.32 19.39 -7.86
C ALA A 37 4.39 20.08 -8.72
N LYS A 38 4.18 20.14 -10.04
CA LYS A 38 5.05 20.88 -10.97
C LYS A 38 5.13 22.37 -10.63
N SER A 39 3.99 22.99 -10.32
CA SER A 39 3.92 24.42 -9.96
C SER A 39 4.67 24.75 -8.67
N TYR A 40 4.73 23.79 -7.74
CA TYR A 40 5.49 23.90 -6.49
C TYR A 40 6.99 23.59 -6.65
N GLY A 41 7.45 23.32 -7.88
CA GLY A 41 8.87 23.10 -8.19
C GLY A 41 9.32 21.64 -8.17
N TYR A 42 8.41 20.68 -7.95
CA TYR A 42 8.72 19.26 -8.00
C TYR A 42 8.86 18.80 -9.46
N ARG A 43 10.11 18.79 -9.96
CA ARG A 43 10.46 18.46 -11.36
C ARG A 43 11.05 17.06 -11.56
N GLN A 44 11.56 16.43 -10.50
CA GLN A 44 12.19 15.09 -10.53
C GLN A 44 11.66 14.26 -9.36
N VAL A 45 10.37 13.95 -9.40
CA VAL A 45 9.69 13.15 -8.36
C VAL A 45 9.10 11.89 -8.98
N GLY A 46 9.24 10.77 -8.26
CA GLY A 46 8.63 9.50 -8.60
C GLY A 46 7.31 9.31 -7.84
N PHE A 47 6.26 8.88 -8.52
CA PHE A 47 4.94 8.70 -7.90
C PHE A 47 4.65 7.25 -7.56
N ILE A 48 4.34 6.97 -6.29
CA ILE A 48 3.88 5.65 -5.84
C ILE A 48 2.36 5.68 -5.72
N LEU A 49 1.65 5.09 -6.69
CA LEU A 49 0.22 5.25 -6.89
C LEU A 49 -0.55 3.95 -6.66
N ASP A 50 -1.76 4.05 -6.09
CA ASP A 50 -2.68 2.92 -6.01
C ASP A 50 -3.31 2.58 -7.36
N ARG A 51 -3.89 1.39 -7.48
CA ARG A 51 -4.67 0.92 -8.62
C ARG A 51 -5.85 1.82 -8.98
N GLY A 52 -6.29 2.68 -8.06
CA GLY A 52 -7.30 3.70 -8.30
C GLY A 52 -6.89 4.72 -9.36
N TYR A 53 -5.59 5.02 -9.48
CA TYR A 53 -5.05 6.00 -10.43
C TYR A 53 -4.70 5.41 -11.80
N PHE A 54 -4.84 4.09 -11.96
CA PHE A 54 -4.41 3.37 -13.16
C PHE A 54 -5.37 3.63 -14.35
N SER A 55 -4.93 4.44 -15.31
CA SER A 55 -5.58 4.63 -16.61
C SER A 55 -4.56 4.93 -17.70
N LYS A 56 -4.92 4.71 -18.96
CA LYS A 56 -4.03 5.01 -20.11
C LYS A 56 -3.66 6.49 -20.14
N GLU A 57 -4.66 7.34 -19.94
CA GLU A 57 -4.54 8.79 -19.94
C GLU A 57 -3.57 9.27 -18.86
N ASN A 58 -3.61 8.65 -17.67
CA ASN A 58 -2.73 8.99 -16.56
C ASN A 58 -1.29 8.54 -16.78
N ILE A 59 -1.09 7.33 -17.33
CA ILE A 59 0.26 6.87 -17.69
C ILE A 59 0.88 7.84 -18.71
N HIS A 60 0.17 8.14 -19.79
CA HIS A 60 0.66 9.07 -20.83
C HIS A 60 0.88 10.49 -20.31
N PHE A 61 0.05 10.93 -19.37
CA PHE A 61 0.23 12.23 -18.74
C PHE A 61 1.51 12.30 -17.90
N MET A 62 1.81 11.24 -17.13
CA MET A 62 3.08 11.13 -16.38
C MET A 62 4.27 11.10 -17.34
N ASP A 63 4.19 10.31 -18.41
CA ASP A 63 5.24 10.25 -19.45
C ASP A 63 5.53 11.62 -20.07
N LYS A 64 4.47 12.34 -20.49
CA LYS A 64 4.59 13.68 -21.09
C LYS A 64 5.23 14.71 -20.17
N ASN A 65 5.07 14.53 -18.86
CA ASN A 65 5.65 15.42 -17.85
C ASN A 65 7.00 14.92 -17.31
N GLY A 66 7.50 13.78 -17.76
CA GLY A 66 8.77 13.21 -17.32
C GLY A 66 8.73 12.67 -15.89
N TYR A 67 7.56 12.26 -15.41
CA TYR A 67 7.40 11.70 -14.08
C TYR A 67 7.56 10.18 -14.07
N GLU A 68 8.43 9.70 -13.20
CA GLU A 68 8.57 8.28 -12.92
C GLU A 68 7.41 7.80 -12.06
N PHE A 69 7.06 6.53 -12.15
CA PHE A 69 5.97 5.98 -11.34
C PHE A 69 6.15 4.51 -10.97
N ILE A 70 5.52 4.15 -9.86
CA ILE A 70 5.27 2.80 -9.37
C ILE A 70 3.77 2.73 -9.14
N ILE A 71 3.04 1.91 -9.90
CA ILE A 71 1.59 1.83 -9.81
C ILE A 71 1.12 0.39 -9.74
N MET A 72 0.22 0.10 -8.79
CA MET A 72 -0.43 -1.21 -8.76
C MET A 72 -1.46 -1.32 -9.88
N MET A 73 -1.48 -2.46 -10.57
CA MET A 73 -2.39 -2.63 -11.69
C MET A 73 -3.83 -2.89 -11.21
N LYS A 74 -4.81 -2.31 -11.91
CA LYS A 74 -6.24 -2.52 -11.63
C LYS A 74 -6.77 -3.77 -12.34
N GLY A 75 -6.86 -4.87 -11.58
CA GLY A 75 -7.40 -6.14 -12.04
C GLY A 75 -6.51 -6.86 -13.06
N MET A 76 -6.91 -8.07 -13.44
CA MET A 76 -6.21 -8.90 -14.42
C MET A 76 -6.81 -8.68 -15.82
N LYS A 77 -6.53 -7.51 -16.41
CA LYS A 77 -6.87 -7.25 -17.82
C LYS A 77 -6.16 -8.28 -18.72
N SER A 78 -6.64 -8.47 -19.95
CA SER A 78 -6.10 -9.46 -20.90
C SER A 78 -4.57 -9.49 -20.95
N LEU A 79 -3.93 -8.33 -21.13
CA LEU A 79 -2.46 -8.21 -21.12
C LEU A 79 -1.82 -8.80 -19.86
N VAL A 80 -2.36 -8.52 -18.68
CA VAL A 80 -1.82 -8.98 -17.39
C VAL A 80 -2.01 -10.48 -17.25
N ARG A 81 -3.20 -10.95 -17.64
CA ARG A 81 -3.50 -12.37 -17.67
C ARG A 81 -2.48 -13.10 -18.55
N ASP A 82 -2.24 -12.61 -19.75
CA ASP A 82 -1.30 -13.23 -20.69
C ASP A 82 0.13 -13.20 -20.14
N LEU A 83 0.56 -12.08 -19.55
CA LEU A 83 1.86 -11.97 -18.89
C LEU A 83 1.99 -12.93 -17.70
N VAL A 84 1.00 -12.99 -16.81
CA VAL A 84 0.98 -13.92 -15.66
C VAL A 84 1.05 -15.36 -16.15
N LEU A 85 0.23 -15.73 -17.12
CA LEU A 85 0.23 -17.08 -17.68
C LEU A 85 1.55 -17.43 -18.38
N SER A 86 2.21 -16.46 -19.01
CA SER A 86 3.51 -16.68 -19.67
C SER A 86 4.65 -17.03 -18.70
N VAL A 87 4.57 -16.54 -17.45
CA VAL A 87 5.56 -16.84 -16.41
C VAL A 87 5.06 -17.85 -15.38
N LYS A 88 3.82 -18.32 -15.49
CA LYS A 88 3.21 -19.22 -14.52
C LYS A 88 3.98 -20.53 -14.45
N GLY A 89 4.29 -20.97 -13.23
CA GLY A 89 5.08 -22.18 -12.96
C GLY A 89 6.59 -21.96 -13.06
N SER A 90 7.05 -20.74 -13.38
CA SER A 90 8.48 -20.45 -13.51
C SER A 90 9.14 -19.92 -12.24
N PHE A 91 8.40 -19.37 -11.28
CA PHE A 91 8.97 -18.59 -10.16
C PHE A 91 8.30 -18.84 -8.79
N GLU A 92 7.08 -19.35 -8.76
CA GLU A 92 6.21 -19.42 -7.59
C GLU A 92 6.76 -20.31 -6.48
N GLU A 93 7.39 -21.43 -6.84
CA GLU A 93 7.93 -22.41 -5.88
C GLU A 93 9.46 -22.33 -5.76
N LYS A 94 10.09 -21.40 -6.47
CA LYS A 94 11.54 -21.28 -6.53
C LYS A 94 12.07 -20.31 -5.49
N ARG A 95 13.03 -20.77 -4.70
CA ARG A 95 13.60 -20.02 -3.57
C ARG A 95 14.31 -18.72 -3.98
N GLU A 96 14.87 -18.67 -5.19
CA GLU A 96 15.55 -17.48 -5.72
C GLU A 96 14.61 -16.28 -5.91
N TYR A 97 13.32 -16.53 -6.17
CA TYR A 97 12.31 -15.49 -6.36
C TYR A 97 11.55 -15.14 -5.08
N SER A 98 11.95 -15.69 -3.92
CA SER A 98 11.24 -15.52 -2.66
C SER A 98 11.54 -14.18 -1.98
N LEU A 99 10.51 -13.34 -1.86
CA LEU A 99 10.52 -12.07 -1.14
C LEU A 99 10.01 -12.29 0.29
N ARG A 100 10.88 -12.84 1.14
CA ARG A 100 10.52 -13.40 2.46
C ARG A 100 9.86 -12.39 3.41
N ASP A 101 10.27 -11.12 3.34
CA ASP A 101 9.70 -10.05 4.19
C ASP A 101 8.22 -9.81 3.90
N TYR A 102 7.81 -10.07 2.66
CA TYR A 102 6.44 -9.87 2.21
C TYR A 102 5.68 -11.18 2.07
N LYS A 103 6.35 -12.34 2.29
CA LYS A 103 5.78 -13.69 2.14
C LYS A 103 5.14 -13.91 0.77
N VAL A 104 5.84 -13.46 -0.28
CA VAL A 104 5.44 -13.63 -1.67
C VAL A 104 6.63 -14.06 -2.51
N ASN A 105 6.36 -14.60 -3.69
CA ASN A 105 7.37 -14.78 -4.75
C ASN A 105 7.17 -13.69 -5.80
N GLY A 106 8.25 -13.21 -6.41
CA GLY A 106 8.19 -12.10 -7.37
C GLY A 106 9.15 -12.27 -8.54
N ILE A 107 8.68 -11.92 -9.75
CA ILE A 107 9.49 -11.88 -10.97
C ILE A 107 9.22 -10.58 -11.73
N THR A 108 10.20 -10.10 -12.51
CA THR A 108 10.05 -8.90 -13.35
C THR A 108 10.11 -9.26 -14.83
N VAL A 109 9.15 -8.77 -15.60
CA VAL A 109 9.10 -8.90 -17.06
C VAL A 109 9.03 -7.51 -17.67
N LYS A 110 9.73 -7.30 -18.77
CA LYS A 110 9.66 -6.05 -19.54
C LYS A 110 8.68 -6.23 -20.70
N HIS A 111 7.69 -5.35 -20.82
CA HIS A 111 6.67 -5.44 -21.85
C HIS A 111 6.06 -4.07 -22.15
N GLN A 112 5.43 -3.91 -23.31
CA GLN A 112 4.66 -2.71 -23.64
C GLN A 112 3.30 -2.72 -22.92
N LEU A 113 2.92 -1.63 -22.26
CA LEU A 113 1.66 -1.57 -21.51
C LEU A 113 0.46 -1.23 -22.42
N TYR A 114 0.62 -0.26 -23.31
CA TYR A 114 -0.33 0.05 -24.38
C TYR A 114 0.38 0.10 -25.73
N PRO A 115 -0.31 -0.26 -26.84
CA PRO A 115 0.28 -0.17 -28.18
C PRO A 115 0.79 1.23 -28.58
N SER A 116 0.22 2.26 -27.96
CA SER A 116 0.59 3.66 -28.16
C SER A 116 1.75 4.14 -27.27
N ASP A 117 2.31 3.28 -26.42
CA ASP A 117 3.42 3.68 -25.53
C ASP A 117 4.73 3.74 -26.31
N GLU A 118 5.49 4.81 -26.13
CA GLU A 118 6.81 4.97 -26.75
C GLU A 118 7.88 4.09 -26.10
N LYS A 119 7.63 3.64 -24.86
CA LYS A 119 8.58 2.89 -24.04
C LYS A 119 7.89 1.68 -23.42
N GLU A 120 8.65 0.60 -23.32
CA GLU A 120 8.26 -0.54 -22.49
C GLU A 120 8.26 -0.19 -21.00
N ARG A 121 7.53 -0.98 -20.23
CA ARG A 121 7.41 -0.89 -18.77
C ARG A 121 7.91 -2.16 -18.12
N TYR A 122 8.21 -2.08 -16.83
CA TYR A 122 8.58 -3.23 -16.02
C TYR A 122 7.36 -3.69 -15.24
N PHE A 123 6.95 -4.94 -15.49
CA PHE A 123 5.85 -5.62 -14.83
C PHE A 123 6.45 -6.52 -13.77
N HIS A 124 6.22 -6.17 -12.51
CA HIS A 124 6.60 -6.99 -11.37
C HIS A 124 5.40 -7.84 -10.97
N ILE A 125 5.50 -9.13 -11.27
CA ILE A 125 4.44 -10.12 -11.07
C ILE A 125 4.75 -10.84 -9.77
N TYR A 126 3.77 -10.85 -8.87
CA TYR A 126 3.90 -11.47 -7.56
C TYR A 126 2.89 -12.58 -7.40
N TYR A 127 3.29 -13.62 -6.68
CA TYR A 127 2.43 -14.71 -6.25
C TYR A 127 2.38 -14.78 -4.73
N ASN A 128 1.17 -14.81 -4.17
CA ASN A 128 0.94 -14.97 -2.74
C ASN A 128 0.00 -16.15 -2.50
N GLU A 129 0.52 -17.21 -1.87
CA GLU A 129 -0.20 -18.46 -1.61
C GLU A 129 -1.45 -18.26 -0.74
N ARG A 130 -1.34 -17.44 0.32
CA ARG A 130 -2.51 -17.15 1.19
C ARG A 130 -3.62 -16.43 0.43
N LYS A 131 -3.22 -15.49 -0.44
CA LYS A 131 -4.14 -14.77 -1.32
C LYS A 131 -4.76 -15.72 -2.34
N GLN A 132 -3.99 -16.66 -2.88
CA GLN A 132 -4.48 -17.67 -3.82
C GLN A 132 -5.59 -18.52 -3.20
N THR A 133 -5.38 -19.06 -1.99
CA THR A 133 -6.39 -19.83 -1.28
C THR A 133 -7.67 -19.04 -1.07
N SER A 134 -7.55 -17.84 -0.49
CA SER A 134 -8.71 -16.99 -0.20
C SER A 134 -9.45 -16.54 -1.46
N GLU A 135 -8.75 -16.13 -2.52
CA GLU A 135 -9.39 -15.72 -3.77
C GLU A 135 -10.05 -16.90 -4.48
N ARG A 136 -9.45 -18.10 -4.42
CA ARG A 136 -10.07 -19.30 -4.98
C ARG A 136 -11.36 -19.64 -4.26
N GLU A 137 -11.37 -19.68 -2.93
CA GLU A 137 -12.59 -19.90 -2.13
C GLU A 137 -13.70 -18.91 -2.53
N ASN A 138 -13.37 -17.62 -2.68
CA ASN A 138 -14.33 -16.61 -3.12
C ASN A 138 -14.88 -16.87 -4.53
N VAL A 139 -14.06 -17.38 -5.46
CA VAL A 139 -14.50 -17.75 -6.82
C VAL A 139 -15.43 -18.95 -6.74
N GLU A 140 -15.05 -20.02 -6.05
CA GLU A 140 -15.87 -21.24 -5.89
C GLU A 140 -17.23 -20.90 -5.25
N GLU A 141 -17.24 -20.16 -4.14
CA GLU A 141 -18.47 -19.71 -3.47
C GLU A 141 -19.34 -18.80 -4.36
N LYS A 142 -18.73 -18.01 -5.25
CA LYS A 142 -19.46 -17.22 -6.25
C LYS A 142 -20.13 -18.15 -7.26
N ILE A 143 -19.40 -19.12 -7.81
CA ILE A 143 -19.94 -20.08 -8.79
C ILE A 143 -21.05 -20.92 -8.17
N ASP A 144 -20.88 -21.42 -6.95
CA ASP A 144 -21.91 -22.20 -6.22
C ASP A 144 -23.20 -21.40 -6.03
N ARG A 145 -23.09 -20.14 -5.59
CA ARG A 145 -24.26 -19.25 -5.45
C ARG A 145 -24.95 -19.00 -6.78
N MET A 146 -24.19 -18.81 -7.86
CA MET A 146 -24.75 -18.65 -9.20
C MET A 146 -25.43 -19.94 -9.67
N SER A 147 -24.85 -21.11 -9.42
CA SER A 147 -25.39 -22.42 -9.77
C SER A 147 -26.72 -22.68 -9.04
N LEU A 148 -26.77 -22.41 -7.73
CA LEU A 148 -28.00 -22.48 -6.94
C LEU A 148 -29.09 -21.54 -7.48
N PHE A 149 -28.74 -20.27 -7.71
CA PHE A 149 -29.67 -19.31 -8.29
C PHE A 149 -30.25 -19.79 -9.62
N LEU A 150 -29.42 -20.32 -10.52
CA LEU A 150 -29.89 -20.85 -11.79
C LEU A 150 -30.82 -22.07 -11.59
N ARG A 151 -30.49 -22.97 -10.67
CA ARG A 151 -31.35 -24.14 -10.37
C ARG A 151 -32.73 -23.74 -9.84
N ASP A 152 -32.80 -22.77 -8.94
CA ASP A 152 -34.06 -22.33 -8.32
C ASP A 152 -35.01 -21.63 -9.31
N HIS A 153 -34.47 -21.13 -10.42
CA HIS A 153 -35.20 -20.33 -11.41
C HIS A 153 -35.41 -21.08 -12.75
N GLN A 154 -35.20 -22.39 -12.78
CA GLN A 154 -35.51 -23.21 -13.96
C GLN A 154 -37.01 -23.16 -14.31
N GLY A 155 -37.31 -23.12 -15.60
CA GLY A 155 -38.68 -23.02 -16.13
C GLY A 155 -39.28 -21.62 -16.10
N MET A 156 -38.56 -20.61 -15.58
CA MET A 156 -39.04 -19.22 -15.51
C MET A 156 -38.59 -18.40 -16.73
N LYS A 157 -39.36 -17.37 -17.08
CA LYS A 157 -38.97 -16.36 -18.09
C LYS A 157 -38.12 -15.30 -17.40
N MET A 158 -36.80 -15.30 -17.67
CA MET A 158 -35.87 -14.40 -16.99
C MET A 158 -34.76 -13.91 -17.91
N LYS A 159 -34.41 -12.63 -17.78
CA LYS A 159 -33.22 -12.06 -18.41
C LYS A 159 -32.04 -12.16 -17.45
N LEU A 160 -31.18 -13.15 -17.70
CA LEU A 160 -29.94 -13.34 -16.95
C LEU A 160 -28.86 -12.36 -17.44
N GLY A 161 -28.19 -11.69 -16.51
CA GLY A 161 -27.15 -10.70 -16.81
C GLY A 161 -25.90 -11.32 -17.44
N ASN A 162 -25.07 -10.47 -18.05
CA ASN A 162 -23.82 -10.90 -18.73
C ASN A 162 -22.83 -11.62 -17.79
N GLU A 163 -22.86 -11.34 -16.49
CA GLU A 163 -22.04 -12.05 -15.49
C GLU A 163 -22.29 -13.57 -15.48
N PHE A 164 -23.55 -14.01 -15.64
CA PHE A 164 -23.87 -15.44 -15.71
C PHE A 164 -23.29 -16.08 -16.97
N ARG A 165 -23.38 -15.39 -18.11
CA ARG A 165 -22.84 -15.86 -19.39
C ARG A 165 -21.32 -16.03 -19.39
N LYS A 166 -20.62 -15.37 -18.47
CA LYS A 166 -19.17 -15.54 -18.29
C LYS A 166 -18.83 -16.96 -17.84
N TYR A 167 -19.58 -17.49 -16.87
CA TYR A 167 -19.28 -18.79 -16.23
C TYR A 167 -20.22 -19.92 -16.62
N PHE A 168 -21.36 -19.61 -17.24
CA PHE A 168 -22.37 -20.59 -17.62
C PHE A 168 -22.81 -20.39 -19.08
N ASP A 169 -22.92 -21.48 -19.82
CA ASP A 169 -23.69 -21.53 -21.06
C ASP A 169 -25.17 -21.63 -20.68
N LEU A 170 -25.92 -20.57 -20.91
CA LEU A 170 -27.34 -20.48 -20.55
C LEU A 170 -28.20 -21.04 -21.68
N ILE A 171 -29.05 -22.02 -21.37
CA ILE A 171 -29.87 -22.71 -22.35
C ILE A 171 -31.33 -22.37 -22.11
N PHE A 172 -31.99 -21.88 -23.16
CA PHE A 172 -33.38 -21.46 -23.15
C PHE A 172 -34.21 -22.33 -24.09
N TYR A 173 -35.46 -22.59 -23.70
CA TYR A 173 -36.49 -23.14 -24.56
C TYR A 173 -37.16 -21.99 -25.31
N HIS A 174 -37.39 -22.14 -26.62
CA HIS A 174 -38.02 -21.13 -27.48
C HIS A 174 -37.44 -19.72 -27.31
N GLU A 175 -36.11 -19.61 -27.36
CA GLU A 175 -35.38 -18.34 -27.21
C GLU A 175 -35.92 -17.29 -28.20
N GLY A 176 -36.30 -16.12 -27.68
CA GLY A 176 -36.87 -15.02 -28.47
C GLY A 176 -38.38 -15.11 -28.76
N GLN A 177 -39.10 -16.11 -28.24
CA GLN A 177 -40.56 -16.22 -28.37
C GLN A 177 -41.30 -15.85 -27.06
N ASP A 178 -42.62 -15.75 -27.13
CA ASP A 178 -43.46 -15.37 -25.98
C ASP A 178 -43.38 -16.39 -24.84
N ASP A 179 -43.19 -17.67 -25.16
CA ASP A 179 -43.06 -18.79 -24.22
C ASP A 179 -41.61 -19.16 -23.86
N GLU A 180 -40.66 -18.24 -24.09
CA GLU A 180 -39.26 -18.40 -23.68
C GLU A 180 -39.15 -18.79 -22.19
N LYS A 181 -38.41 -19.87 -21.92
CA LYS A 181 -38.13 -20.35 -20.55
C LYS A 181 -36.67 -20.69 -20.39
N PHE A 182 -36.07 -20.25 -19.30
CA PHE A 182 -34.75 -20.70 -18.91
C PHE A 182 -34.80 -22.18 -18.52
N MET A 183 -33.94 -23.01 -19.11
CA MET A 183 -33.94 -24.46 -18.85
C MET A 183 -32.88 -24.84 -17.84
N TYR A 184 -31.61 -24.56 -18.14
CA TYR A 184 -30.49 -24.80 -17.23
C TYR A 184 -29.25 -24.03 -17.69
N GLY A 185 -28.29 -23.87 -16.78
CA GLY A 185 -26.98 -23.31 -17.07
C GLY A 185 -25.92 -24.40 -16.97
N ARG A 186 -25.15 -24.61 -18.04
CA ARG A 186 -24.00 -25.52 -18.03
C ARG A 186 -22.75 -24.73 -17.67
N GLU A 187 -22.00 -25.18 -16.66
CA GLU A 187 -20.75 -24.54 -16.27
C GLU A 187 -19.73 -24.53 -17.42
N ARG A 188 -19.07 -23.39 -17.58
CA ARG A 188 -17.97 -23.17 -18.53
C ARG A 188 -16.66 -23.38 -17.78
N TYR A 189 -16.27 -24.64 -17.57
CA TYR A 189 -15.08 -25.00 -16.78
C TYR A 189 -13.84 -24.21 -17.19
N LYS A 190 -13.55 -24.09 -18.50
CA LYS A 190 -12.42 -23.29 -18.97
C LYS A 190 -12.42 -21.85 -18.45
N ALA A 191 -13.56 -21.17 -18.44
CA ALA A 191 -13.64 -19.79 -17.96
C ALA A 191 -13.46 -19.69 -16.44
N ILE A 192 -13.90 -20.70 -15.70
CA ILE A 192 -13.74 -20.82 -14.24
C ILE A 192 -12.28 -21.13 -13.91
N ASP A 193 -11.70 -22.15 -14.54
CA ASP A 193 -10.30 -22.57 -14.40
C ASP A 193 -9.35 -21.43 -14.74
N ASP A 194 -9.64 -20.67 -15.79
CA ASP A 194 -8.87 -19.49 -16.18
C ASP A 194 -8.87 -18.40 -15.08
N GLU A 195 -9.97 -18.23 -14.34
CA GLU A 195 -10.05 -17.28 -13.23
C GLU A 195 -9.32 -17.80 -11.99
N ILE A 196 -9.50 -19.09 -11.68
CA ILE A 196 -8.79 -19.79 -10.60
C ILE A 196 -7.27 -19.76 -10.83
N ALA A 197 -6.83 -19.92 -12.09
CA ALA A 197 -5.41 -19.91 -12.44
C ALA A 197 -4.73 -18.56 -12.14
N LEU A 198 -5.50 -17.47 -12.07
CA LEU A 198 -5.03 -16.12 -11.77
C LEU A 198 -5.14 -15.76 -10.27
N CYS A 199 -5.74 -16.60 -9.44
CA CYS A 199 -5.82 -16.38 -8.00
C CYS A 199 -4.42 -16.28 -7.37
N GLY A 200 -4.26 -15.35 -6.44
CA GLY A 200 -3.01 -15.12 -5.72
C GLY A 200 -2.02 -14.22 -6.43
N TYR A 201 -2.25 -13.88 -7.70
CA TYR A 201 -1.37 -12.98 -8.44
C TYR A 201 -1.75 -11.53 -8.24
N PHE A 202 -0.75 -10.67 -8.20
CA PHE A 202 -0.92 -9.22 -8.33
C PHE A 202 0.28 -8.63 -9.04
N VAL A 203 0.10 -7.47 -9.68
CA VAL A 203 1.13 -6.86 -10.53
C VAL A 203 1.33 -5.40 -10.16
N ILE A 204 2.60 -5.01 -10.04
CA ILE A 204 3.03 -3.62 -9.93
C ILE A 204 3.75 -3.27 -11.24
N ILE A 205 3.47 -2.09 -11.77
CA ILE A 205 4.12 -1.57 -12.97
C ILE A 205 5.02 -0.41 -12.57
N THR A 206 6.22 -0.38 -13.12
CA THR A 206 7.14 0.76 -12.97
C THR A 206 7.56 1.31 -14.32
N SER A 207 7.77 2.62 -14.37
CA SER A 207 8.29 3.31 -15.55
C SER A 207 9.78 3.04 -15.76
N GLU A 208 10.53 2.94 -14.66
CA GLU A 208 11.98 2.78 -14.63
C GLU A 208 12.42 1.38 -14.23
N LYS A 209 13.65 1.02 -14.60
CA LYS A 209 14.19 -0.30 -14.34
C LYS A 209 14.43 -0.51 -12.85
N MET A 210 13.73 -1.47 -12.27
CA MET A 210 14.02 -2.02 -10.95
C MET A 210 13.65 -3.50 -10.90
N ASP A 211 14.03 -4.20 -9.82
CA ASP A 211 13.62 -5.59 -9.62
C ASP A 211 12.29 -5.69 -8.82
N ALA A 212 11.77 -6.91 -8.69
CA ALA A 212 10.52 -7.15 -7.98
C ALA A 212 10.65 -6.93 -6.46
N ALA A 213 11.84 -7.08 -5.88
CA ALA A 213 12.05 -6.83 -4.46
C ALA A 213 11.96 -5.33 -4.16
N ASP A 214 12.63 -4.52 -4.96
CA ASP A 214 12.68 -3.07 -4.86
C ASP A 214 11.31 -2.44 -5.12
N ALA A 215 10.64 -2.85 -6.21
CA ALA A 215 9.32 -2.36 -6.56
C ALA A 215 8.28 -2.65 -5.46
N LEU A 216 8.28 -3.88 -4.91
CA LEU A 216 7.39 -4.25 -3.82
C LEU A 216 7.75 -3.49 -2.54
N GLY A 217 9.04 -3.32 -2.27
CA GLY A 217 9.54 -2.59 -1.11
C GLY A 217 9.10 -1.14 -1.08
N LEU A 218 9.27 -0.44 -2.20
CA LEU A 218 8.82 0.95 -2.38
C LEU A 218 7.30 1.05 -2.33
N TYR A 219 6.57 0.13 -2.97
CA TYR A 219 5.11 0.15 -2.90
C TYR A 219 4.58 -0.10 -1.48
N LYS A 220 5.22 -1.00 -0.71
CA LYS A 220 4.79 -1.37 0.63
C LYS A 220 5.15 -0.35 1.70
N SER A 221 6.21 0.45 1.53
CA SER A 221 6.48 1.57 2.43
C SER A 221 5.32 2.57 2.39
N ARG A 222 4.79 2.86 1.20
CA ARG A 222 3.56 3.66 1.02
C ARG A 222 2.32 3.01 1.64
N ASP A 223 2.05 1.74 1.34
CA ASP A 223 0.87 1.01 1.85
C ASP A 223 0.87 0.95 3.38
N ALA A 224 2.02 0.78 4.03
CA ALA A 224 2.12 0.83 5.49
C ALA A 224 1.73 2.21 6.02
N SER A 225 2.27 3.27 5.41
CA SER A 225 1.97 4.68 5.73
C SER A 225 0.50 5.03 5.54
N GLU A 226 -0.12 4.60 4.44
CA GLU A 226 -1.57 4.74 4.22
C GLU A 226 -2.42 3.86 5.13
N LYS A 227 -1.97 2.67 5.48
CA LYS A 227 -2.71 1.80 6.39
C LYS A 227 -2.72 2.34 7.79
N LEU A 228 -1.70 3.04 8.26
CA LEU A 228 -1.74 3.74 9.54
C LEU A 228 -2.71 4.91 9.50
N PHE A 229 -2.73 5.63 8.38
CA PHE A 229 -3.74 6.64 8.11
C PHE A 229 -5.16 6.03 8.12
N ARG A 230 -5.32 4.81 7.61
CA ARG A 230 -6.59 4.07 7.61
C ARG A 230 -6.90 3.41 8.96
N GLU A 231 -5.89 2.95 9.70
CA GLU A 231 -5.98 2.33 11.01
C GLU A 231 -6.22 3.39 12.08
N ASP A 232 -5.98 4.66 11.81
CA ASP A 232 -6.58 5.77 12.57
C ASP A 232 -8.11 5.84 12.43
N LYS A 233 -8.73 5.02 11.56
CA LYS A 233 -10.16 4.70 11.65
C LYS A 233 -10.45 3.71 12.79
N SER A 234 -9.52 2.86 13.22
CA SER A 234 -9.75 1.87 14.30
C SER A 234 -9.04 2.20 15.61
N PHE A 235 -7.85 2.79 15.57
CA PHE A 235 -6.96 3.05 16.71
C PHE A 235 -7.37 4.31 17.48
N LEU A 236 -7.78 5.37 16.76
CA LEU A 236 -8.43 6.55 17.35
C LEU A 236 -9.96 6.42 17.48
N GLY A 237 -10.52 5.24 17.24
CA GLY A 237 -11.95 4.98 17.32
C GLY A 237 -12.76 5.72 16.25
N ASN A 238 -13.21 4.99 15.22
CA ASN A 238 -14.30 5.43 14.35
C ASN A 238 -15.63 5.47 15.12
N ARG A 239 -15.77 6.43 16.02
CA ARG A 239 -17.06 7.09 16.23
C ARG A 239 -17.10 8.50 15.68
N THR A 240 -15.97 9.10 15.28
CA THR A 240 -15.98 10.52 14.94
C THR A 240 -14.88 10.96 13.95
N MET A 241 -15.16 10.84 12.65
CA MET A 241 -15.02 12.04 11.80
C MET A 241 -16.14 13.03 12.19
N ARG A 242 -16.18 13.48 13.45
CA ARG A 242 -17.04 14.59 13.91
C ARG A 242 -16.20 15.87 13.92
N CYS A 243 -15.42 16.09 12.88
CA CYS A 243 -15.03 17.45 12.54
C CYS A 243 -16.33 18.09 12.03
N HIS A 244 -16.97 18.90 12.87
CA HIS A 244 -18.21 19.58 12.51
C HIS A 244 -18.00 20.59 11.35
N THR A 245 -16.74 20.90 11.04
CA THR A 245 -16.33 21.86 10.01
C THR A 245 -15.20 21.30 9.14
N ASN A 246 -15.08 21.82 7.92
CA ASN A 246 -14.03 21.42 6.98
C ASN A 246 -12.64 21.83 7.49
N GLU A 247 -12.54 22.93 8.24
CA GLU A 247 -11.28 23.45 8.80
C GLU A 247 -10.64 22.44 9.76
N ALA A 248 -11.44 21.81 10.63
CA ALA A 248 -10.94 20.80 11.56
C ALA A 248 -10.46 19.52 10.83
N LEU A 249 -11.07 19.21 9.69
CA LEU A 249 -10.64 18.11 8.83
C LEU A 249 -9.28 18.42 8.17
N HIS A 250 -9.14 19.62 7.59
CA HIS A 250 -7.89 20.09 6.99
C HIS A 250 -6.73 20.14 8.01
N ALA A 251 -6.99 20.67 9.22
CA ALA A 251 -5.97 20.71 10.28
C ALA A 251 -5.51 19.31 10.70
N LYS A 252 -6.44 18.36 10.77
CA LYS A 252 -6.13 16.96 11.08
C LYS A 252 -5.25 16.33 10.00
N ILE A 253 -5.62 16.48 8.72
CA ILE A 253 -4.84 15.93 7.60
C ILE A 253 -3.44 16.55 7.55
N PHE A 254 -3.31 17.85 7.84
CA PHE A 254 -2.01 18.51 7.95
C PHE A 254 -1.13 17.91 9.06
N ILE A 255 -1.67 17.72 10.26
CA ILE A 255 -0.94 17.09 11.38
C ILE A 255 -0.54 15.66 11.01
N GLU A 256 -1.42 14.90 10.36
CA GLU A 256 -1.15 13.55 9.88
C GLU A 256 -0.01 13.54 8.85
N PHE A 257 0.01 14.51 7.93
CA PHE A 257 1.11 14.64 6.97
C PHE A 257 2.45 14.90 7.65
N VAL A 258 2.49 15.78 8.67
CA VAL A 258 3.71 16.01 9.47
C VAL A 258 4.14 14.75 10.22
N ALA A 259 3.20 14.05 10.85
CA ALA A 259 3.47 12.78 11.53
C ALA A 259 4.01 11.72 10.56
N LEU A 260 3.51 11.72 9.31
CA LEU A 260 3.96 10.82 8.26
C LEU A 260 5.41 11.07 7.85
N ILE A 261 5.81 12.35 7.74
CA ILE A 261 7.21 12.71 7.45
C ILE A 261 8.14 12.15 8.54
N ILE A 262 7.81 12.39 9.81
CA ILE A 262 8.59 11.91 10.96
C ILE A 262 8.66 10.38 10.95
N ARG A 263 7.52 9.71 10.75
CA ARG A 263 7.45 8.26 10.71
C ARG A 263 8.27 7.65 9.56
N ASN A 264 8.18 8.20 8.36
CA ASN A 264 8.93 7.71 7.21
C ASN A 264 10.43 7.89 7.43
N ARG A 265 10.84 9.01 8.05
CA ARG A 265 12.23 9.21 8.44
C ARG A 265 12.72 8.16 9.42
N ILE A 266 11.93 7.83 10.45
CA ILE A 266 12.26 6.76 11.40
C ILE A 266 12.37 5.42 10.67
N HIS A 267 11.39 5.08 9.82
CA HIS A 267 11.39 3.83 9.07
C HIS A 267 12.63 3.69 8.19
N PHE A 268 12.98 4.73 7.45
CA PHE A 268 14.15 4.75 6.56
C PHE A 268 15.44 4.48 7.34
N LEU A 269 15.65 5.19 8.45
CA LEU A 269 16.85 5.06 9.28
C LEU A 269 16.97 3.66 9.92
N LEU A 270 15.87 3.10 10.43
CA LEU A 270 15.86 1.74 10.95
C LEU A 270 16.18 0.71 9.86
N LYS A 271 15.59 0.87 8.66
CA LYS A 271 15.82 -0.03 7.53
C LYS A 271 17.27 0.03 7.04
N GLU A 272 17.84 1.22 6.88
CA GLU A 272 19.26 1.39 6.55
C GLU A 272 20.17 0.71 7.57
N GLN A 273 19.85 0.85 8.86
CA GLN A 273 20.63 0.22 9.92
C GLN A 273 20.56 -1.31 9.84
N MET A 274 19.38 -1.88 9.61
CA MET A 274 19.21 -3.33 9.41
C MET A 274 20.00 -3.86 8.20
N LEU A 275 20.04 -3.08 7.11
CA LEU A 275 20.83 -3.42 5.93
C LEU A 275 22.33 -3.41 6.23
N LYS A 276 22.81 -2.44 6.99
CA LYS A 276 24.22 -2.35 7.41
C LYS A 276 24.61 -3.52 8.33
N THR A 277 23.78 -3.85 9.31
CA THR A 277 24.07 -4.91 10.28
C THR A 277 23.78 -6.33 9.76
N HIS A 278 23.10 -6.46 8.61
CA HIS A 278 22.63 -7.74 8.06
C HIS A 278 21.77 -8.54 9.05
N GLN A 279 21.13 -7.86 10.01
CA GLN A 279 20.33 -8.48 11.05
C GLN A 279 18.89 -8.01 10.94
N LYS A 280 17.98 -8.98 10.81
CA LYS A 280 16.54 -8.73 10.89
C LYS A 280 16.07 -8.89 12.32
N GLU A 281 15.90 -7.76 12.96
CA GLU A 281 15.46 -7.68 14.35
C GLU A 281 14.02 -7.19 14.42
N ASN A 282 13.18 -7.88 15.17
CA ASN A 282 11.74 -7.58 15.26
C ASN A 282 11.45 -6.20 15.88
N TYR A 283 12.43 -5.65 16.61
CA TYR A 283 12.34 -4.34 17.24
C TYR A 283 12.72 -3.17 16.31
N MET A 284 13.24 -3.45 15.10
CA MET A 284 13.62 -2.43 14.09
C MET A 284 12.46 -2.02 13.18
N THR A 285 11.22 -2.09 13.70
CA THR A 285 10.03 -1.52 13.06
C THR A 285 9.63 -0.25 13.80
N VAL A 286 9.04 0.73 13.12
CA VAL A 286 8.66 2.01 13.77
C VAL A 286 7.87 1.79 15.08
N PRO A 287 6.80 0.96 15.12
CA PRO A 287 6.02 0.81 16.36
C PRO A 287 6.75 0.05 17.47
N ALA A 288 7.68 -0.84 17.13
CA ALA A 288 8.43 -1.59 18.13
C ALA A 288 9.61 -0.76 18.66
N ALA A 289 10.28 0.00 17.79
CA ALA A 289 11.35 0.91 18.15
C ALA A 289 10.85 2.01 19.09
N ILE A 290 9.71 2.65 18.79
CA ILE A 290 9.10 3.66 19.66
C ILE A 290 8.78 3.03 21.03
N ARG A 291 8.08 1.89 21.07
CA ARG A 291 7.75 1.19 22.33
C ARG A 291 8.97 0.79 23.15
N GLU A 292 10.08 0.47 22.50
CA GLU A 292 11.32 0.13 23.19
C GLU A 292 12.04 1.36 23.75
N LEU A 293 11.99 2.48 23.02
CA LEU A 293 12.56 3.76 23.45
C LEU A 293 11.71 4.47 24.51
N GLU A 294 10.40 4.27 24.54
CA GLU A 294 9.49 4.78 25.59
C GLU A 294 9.91 4.32 27.00
N LYS A 295 10.58 3.19 27.12
CA LYS A 295 11.12 2.67 28.40
C LYS A 295 12.30 3.49 28.94
N ILE A 296 12.84 4.41 28.15
CA ILE A 296 13.90 5.33 28.60
C ILE A 296 13.23 6.47 29.33
N GLU A 297 13.04 6.29 30.64
CA GLU A 297 12.37 7.26 31.50
C GLU A 297 13.37 8.13 32.27
N ILE A 298 13.01 9.40 32.46
CA ILE A 298 13.73 10.35 33.30
C ILE A 298 12.80 10.72 34.45
N VAL A 299 13.24 10.47 35.67
CA VAL A 299 12.49 10.68 36.91
C VAL A 299 13.18 11.69 37.81
N ARG A 300 12.38 12.50 38.50
CA ARG A 300 12.89 13.44 39.49
C ARG A 300 13.16 12.70 40.80
N GLN A 301 14.38 12.78 41.31
CA GLN A 301 14.75 12.19 42.58
C GLN A 301 14.54 13.17 43.74
N THR A 302 14.78 12.70 44.97
CA THR A 302 14.53 13.44 46.22
C THR A 302 15.41 14.67 46.39
N ASP A 303 16.57 14.72 45.73
CA ASP A 303 17.43 15.90 45.66
C ASP A 303 16.85 16.99 44.74
N GLY A 304 15.73 16.72 44.08
CA GLY A 304 15.04 17.63 43.19
C GLY A 304 15.60 17.64 41.76
N GLU A 305 16.64 16.86 41.47
CA GLU A 305 17.27 16.73 40.17
C GLU A 305 16.66 15.55 39.39
N TYR A 306 16.71 15.62 38.06
CA TYR A 306 16.23 14.60 37.15
C TYR A 306 17.35 13.65 36.75
N TYR A 307 17.06 12.35 36.83
CA TYR A 307 17.98 11.27 36.47
C TYR A 307 17.26 10.23 35.62
N ARG A 308 18.03 9.44 34.88
CA ARG A 308 17.48 8.27 34.20
C ARG A 308 17.08 7.21 35.22
N ASP A 309 15.89 6.63 35.05
CA ASP A 309 15.37 5.60 35.97
C ASP A 309 16.07 4.25 35.74
N TYR A 310 16.36 3.91 34.48
CA TYR A 310 17.00 2.65 34.09
C TYR A 310 18.23 2.85 33.21
N ALA A 311 19.12 1.85 33.22
CA ALA A 311 20.22 1.76 32.27
C ALA A 311 19.71 1.47 30.86
N VAL A 312 20.40 2.01 29.84
CA VAL A 312 20.00 1.82 28.45
C VAL A 312 20.35 0.39 28.00
N THR A 313 19.36 -0.36 27.51
CA THR A 313 19.52 -1.76 27.09
C THR A 313 20.31 -1.88 25.77
N ALA A 314 20.84 -3.06 25.46
CA ALA A 314 21.52 -3.31 24.18
C ALA A 314 20.60 -3.06 22.98
N THR A 315 19.32 -3.47 23.09
CA THR A 315 18.27 -3.21 22.10
C THR A 315 18.06 -1.73 21.87
N GLN A 316 17.91 -0.95 22.95
CA GLN A 316 17.76 0.51 22.88
C GLN A 316 19.00 1.17 22.26
N LYS A 317 20.22 0.74 22.62
CA LYS A 317 21.46 1.22 22.00
C LYS A 317 21.50 0.94 20.50
N SER A 318 21.05 -0.24 20.07
CA SER A 318 20.95 -0.61 18.65
C SER A 318 19.99 0.31 17.88
N ILE A 319 18.82 0.59 18.47
CA ILE A 319 17.82 1.51 17.91
C ILE A 319 18.37 2.95 17.87
N LEU A 320 18.93 3.45 18.97
CA LEU A 320 19.52 4.80 19.05
C LEU A 320 20.62 5.01 18.00
N LYS A 321 21.45 3.98 17.76
CA LYS A 321 22.49 4.00 16.75
C LYS A 321 21.93 4.22 15.33
N ALA A 322 20.75 3.71 15.02
CA ALA A 322 20.08 3.97 13.74
C ALA A 322 19.80 5.48 13.53
N PHE A 323 19.58 6.22 14.61
CA PHE A 323 19.36 7.67 14.61
C PHE A 323 20.65 8.48 14.77
N GLY A 324 21.82 7.84 14.80
CA GLY A 324 23.09 8.50 15.09
C GLY A 324 23.23 8.95 16.55
N LEU A 325 22.43 8.37 17.46
CA LEU A 325 22.43 8.67 18.89
C LEU A 325 23.13 7.56 19.67
N SER A 326 23.56 7.91 20.88
CA SER A 326 24.18 7.00 21.85
C SER A 326 23.58 7.19 23.24
N GLU A 327 23.93 6.29 24.16
CA GLU A 327 23.56 6.42 25.58
C GLU A 327 24.06 7.73 26.21
N ILE A 328 25.16 8.30 25.71
CA ILE A 328 25.69 9.59 26.17
C ILE A 328 24.71 10.71 25.83
N ASN A 329 24.10 10.67 24.63
CA ASN A 329 23.12 11.66 24.21
C ASN A 329 21.87 11.63 25.12
N VAL A 330 21.43 10.44 25.52
CA VAL A 330 20.32 10.28 26.47
C VAL A 330 20.67 10.86 27.85
N GLY A 331 21.89 10.59 28.33
CA GLY A 331 22.36 11.12 29.61
C GLY A 331 22.48 12.65 29.60
N LYS A 332 22.94 13.22 28.48
CA LYS A 332 23.04 14.67 28.30
C LYS A 332 21.67 15.34 28.41
N HIS A 333 20.62 14.73 27.88
CA HIS A 333 19.28 15.33 27.93
C HIS A 333 18.75 15.51 29.37
N ALA A 334 19.04 14.58 30.28
CA ALA A 334 18.69 14.73 31.69
C ALA A 334 19.46 15.90 32.34
N VAL A 335 20.73 16.10 31.96
CA VAL A 335 21.54 17.24 32.42
C VAL A 335 20.96 18.56 31.90
N ASP A 336 20.65 18.63 30.61
CA ASP A 336 20.09 19.83 29.97
C ASP A 336 18.76 20.23 30.66
N ILE A 337 17.87 19.27 30.98
CA ILE A 337 16.62 19.53 31.73
C ILE A 337 16.91 20.15 33.10
N ASN A 338 17.90 19.64 33.84
CA ASN A 338 18.28 20.18 35.13
C ASN A 338 18.85 21.59 35.03
N GLU A 339 19.65 21.87 33.99
CA GLU A 339 20.20 23.21 33.72
C GLU A 339 19.11 24.23 33.37
N ASP A 340 18.17 23.86 32.49
CA ASP A 340 17.04 24.71 32.10
C ASP A 340 16.16 25.05 33.30
N LEU A 341 15.87 24.07 34.16
CA LEU A 341 15.07 24.29 35.37
C LEU A 341 15.80 25.17 36.39
N LYS A 342 17.13 25.02 36.55
CA LYS A 342 17.95 25.90 37.40
C LYS A 342 17.89 27.35 36.89
N PHE A 343 17.98 27.54 35.58
CA PHE A 343 17.90 28.86 34.97
C PHE A 343 16.51 29.51 35.13
N CYS A 344 15.42 28.74 34.98
CA CYS A 344 14.07 29.23 35.21
C CYS A 344 13.81 29.61 36.67
N ASN A 345 14.21 28.75 37.62
CA ASN A 345 14.06 29.03 39.05
C ASN A 345 14.89 30.25 39.50
N ALA A 346 16.05 30.49 38.87
CA ALA A 346 16.89 31.66 39.14
C ALA A 346 16.35 32.97 38.55
N LYS A 347 15.37 32.93 37.63
CA LYS A 347 14.68 34.11 37.10
C LYS A 347 13.42 34.49 37.88
N GLU A 348 12.85 33.54 38.62
CA GLU A 348 11.65 33.75 39.44
C GLU A 348 11.96 34.12 40.89
N ALA A 349 13.20 33.90 41.34
CA ALA A 349 13.75 34.36 42.62
C ALA A 349 14.42 35.73 42.48
#